data_AF-A0A941L2Z1-F1
#
_entry.id   AF-A0A941L2Z1-F1
#
_cell.length_a   1.000
_cell.length_b   1.000
_cell.length_c   1.000
_cell.angle_alpha   90.00
_cell.angle_beta   90.00
_cell.angle_gamma   90.00
#
_symmetry.space_group_name_H-M   'P 1'
#
loop_
_entity.id
_entity.type
_entity.pdbx_description
1 polymer ?
#
loop_
_entity_poly.entity_id
_entity_poly.type
_entity_poly.pdbx_seq_one_letter_code
_entity_poly.pdbx_strand_id
1 'polypeptide(L)' 'IKIVEGAGGIMTDWEGKKLDFNQSNVYVLASGSKEIHEMALKKLEII' A
#
# COMPACT_ATOMS: atom_id res chain seq x y z
N ILE A 1 13.43 11.05 0.67
CA ILE A 1 12.35 11.08 1.69
C ILE A 1 11.18 10.28 1.14
N LYS A 2 10.62 9.36 1.93
CA LYS A 2 9.40 8.66 1.56
C LYS A 2 8.21 9.56 1.91
N ILE A 3 7.61 10.20 0.90
CA ILE A 3 6.63 11.27 1.10
C ILE A 3 5.37 10.76 1.82
N VAL A 4 4.80 9.64 1.36
CA VAL A 4 3.57 9.08 1.94
C VAL A 4 3.80 8.58 3.37
N GLU A 5 4.81 7.74 3.59
CA GLU A 5 5.12 7.20 4.93
C GLU A 5 5.63 8.30 5.88
N GLY A 6 6.38 9.29 5.37
CA GLY A 6 6.87 10.42 6.15
C GLY A 6 5.76 11.39 6.57
N ALA A 7 4.64 11.41 5.86
CA ALA A 7 3.42 12.13 6.25
C ALA A 7 2.52 11.33 7.21
N GLY A 8 2.94 10.13 7.64
CA GLY A 8 2.18 9.25 8.52
C GLY A 8 1.24 8.26 7.80
N GLY A 9 1.27 8.25 6.46
CA GLY A 9 0.53 7.29 5.65
C GLY A 9 1.19 5.92 5.56
N ILE A 10 0.57 5.03 4.78
CA ILE A 10 1.03 3.67 4.50
C ILE A 10 0.99 3.40 2.99
N MET A 11 1.94 2.62 2.49
CA MET A 11 2.02 2.21 1.10
C MET A 11 2.56 0.78 0.99
N THR A 12 1.84 -0.09 0.28
CA THR A 12 2.19 -1.49 0.01
C THR A 12 1.95 -1.81 -1.47
N ASP A 13 2.33 -3.01 -1.91
CA ASP A 13 1.74 -3.55 -3.14
C ASP A 13 0.24 -3.88 -2.95
N TRP A 14 -0.43 -4.27 -4.04
CA TRP A 14 -1.84 -4.69 -4.02
C TRP A 14 -2.09 -5.82 -3.01
N GLU A 15 -1.13 -6.73 -2.81
CA GLU A 15 -1.25 -7.87 -1.89
C GLU A 15 -0.97 -7.50 -0.42
N GLY A 16 -0.72 -6.23 -0.12
CA GLY A 16 -0.40 -5.77 1.23
C GLY A 16 1.05 -6.02 1.67
N LYS A 17 1.94 -6.45 0.78
CA LYS A 17 3.36 -6.65 1.07
C LYS A 17 4.15 -5.35 0.94
N LYS A 18 5.28 -5.26 1.64
CA LYS A 18 6.19 -4.12 1.52
C LYS A 18 6.69 -4.00 0.08
N LEU A 19 6.77 -2.76 -0.41
CA LEU A 19 7.33 -2.48 -1.72
C LEU A 19 8.80 -2.90 -1.80
N ASP A 20 9.13 -3.69 -2.82
CA ASP A 20 10.49 -3.93 -3.27
C ASP A 20 10.83 -2.99 -4.44
N PHE A 21 11.76 -2.07 -4.21
CA PHE A 21 12.15 -1.06 -5.20
C PHE A 21 12.97 -1.63 -6.37
N ASN A 22 13.37 -2.91 -6.32
CA ASN A 22 14.01 -3.59 -7.44
C ASN A 22 13.00 -4.15 -8.44
N GLN A 23 11.71 -4.22 -8.08
CA GLN A 23 10.65 -4.69 -8.96
C GLN A 23 10.20 -3.58 -9.91
N SER A 24 9.90 -3.96 -11.15
CA SER A 24 9.32 -3.08 -12.17
C SER A 24 7.82 -3.37 -12.32
N ASN A 25 7.02 -2.35 -12.68
CA ASN A 25 5.57 -2.47 -12.93
C ASN A 25 4.75 -2.97 -11.72
N VAL A 26 5.05 -2.45 -10.54
CA VAL A 26 4.32 -2.79 -9.31
C VAL A 26 3.03 -1.98 -9.18
N TYR A 27 1.92 -2.67 -8.94
CA TYR A 27 0.66 -2.02 -8.54
C TYR A 27 0.68 -1.74 -7.05
N VAL A 28 0.40 -0.50 -6.68
CA VAL A 28 0.54 -0.02 -5.30
C VAL A 28 -0.81 0.38 -4.70
N LEU A 29 -0.96 0.15 -3.40
CA LEU A 29 -2.04 0.68 -2.59
C LEU A 29 -1.45 1.63 -1.54
N ALA A 30 -1.86 2.89 -1.59
CA ALA A 30 -1.43 3.93 -0.66
C ALA A 30 -2.63 4.56 0.03
N SER A 31 -2.48 4.86 1.32
CA SER A 31 -3.51 5.48 2.13
C SER A 31 -2.90 6.41 3.18
N GLY A 32 -3.63 7.44 3.58
CA GLY A 32 -3.26 8.29 4.72
C GLY A 32 -3.50 7.64 6.08
N SER A 33 -4.22 6.52 6.15
CA SER A 33 -4.52 5.77 7.38
C SER A 33 -4.33 4.27 7.17
N LYS A 34 -3.85 3.59 8.21
CA LYS A 34 -3.67 2.13 8.23
C LYS A 34 -5.01 1.41 8.17
N GLU A 35 -6.01 1.92 8.87
CA GLU A 35 -7.35 1.35 8.92
C GLU A 35 -8.02 1.35 7.53
N ILE A 36 -7.93 2.47 6.80
CA ILE A 36 -8.47 2.57 5.44
C ILE A 36 -7.72 1.65 4.47
N HIS A 37 -6.39 1.54 4.63
CA HIS A 37 -5.56 0.64 3.82
C HIS A 37 -5.97 -0.82 4.00
N GLU A 38 -6.13 -1.27 5.24
CA GLU A 38 -6.57 -2.63 5.57
C GLU A 38 -7.99 -2.92 5.05
N MET A 39 -8.91 -1.94 5.16
CA MET A 39 -10.26 -2.07 4.59
C MET A 39 -10.23 -2.20 3.07
N ALA A 40 -9.34 -1.47 2.40
CA ALA A 40 -9.18 -1.53 0.95
C ALA A 40 -8.58 -2.87 0.50
N LEU A 41 -7.54 -3.38 1.19
CA LEU A 41 -6.98 -4.71 0.92
C LEU A 41 -8.05 -5.81 0.98
N LYS A 42 -8.87 -5.83 2.04
CA LYS A 42 -9.95 -6.81 2.19
C LYS A 42 -10.98 -6.76 1.07
N LYS A 43 -11.22 -5.57 0.48
CA LYS A 43 -12.11 -5.42 -0.68
C LYS A 43 -11.47 -5.91 -1.97
N LEU A 44 -10.15 -5.77 -2.10
CA LEU A 44 -9.38 -6.22 -3.27
C LEU A 44 -9.18 -7.73 -3.30
N GLU A 45 -9.16 -8.39 -2.13
CA GLU A 45 -9.09 -9.86 -1.98
C GLU A 45 -10.40 -10.58 -2.36
N ILE A 46 -11.47 -9.86 -2.72
CA ILE A 46 -12.73 -10.47 -3.16
C ILE A 46 -12.56 -11.00 -4.60
N ILE A 47 -11.96 -12.19 -4.72
CA ILE A 47 -12.05 -13.12 -5.84
C ILE A 47 -12.43 -14.50 -5.28
#